data_AF-A0A842NV38-F1
#
_entry.id   AF-A0A842NV38-F1
#
_cell.length_a   1.000
_cell.length_b   1.000
_cell.length_c   1.000
_cell.angle_alpha   90.00
_cell.angle_beta   90.00
_cell.angle_gamma   90.00
#
_symmetry.space_group_name_H-M   'P 1'
#
loop_
_entity.id
_entity.type
_entity.pdbx_description
1 polymer ?
#
loop_
_entity_poly.entity_id
_entity_poly.type
_entity_poly.pdbx_seq_one_letter_code
_entity_poly.pdbx_strand_id
1 'polypeptide(L)'
;MPINFLWILLDIQLKNRKKIFLGFAIIIFVVLMAFFTQNLDYTNNSGFSLEKMFFSFNEISNSLRFDSLLIIVLIPVLVLLYLQSNNFHSRKIFVLFGIFITMISQVLLYGIIDMTIQPYRFVPLIVFISIGFGIIFSKESDIK
;
A
#
# COMPACT_ATOMS: atom_id res chain seq x y z
N MET A 1 -19.71 6.75 9.48
CA MET A 1 -19.95 5.29 9.46
C MET A 1 -18.79 4.39 8.97
N PRO A 2 -17.64 4.85 8.44
CA PRO A 2 -16.55 3.93 8.06
C PRO A 2 -15.60 3.55 9.20
N ILE A 3 -15.59 4.29 10.31
CA ILE A 3 -14.62 4.10 11.41
C ILE A 3 -14.87 2.81 12.22
N ASN A 4 -16.12 2.35 12.33
CA ASN A 4 -16.46 1.10 13.03
C ASN A 4 -15.95 -0.15 12.32
N PHE A 5 -15.86 -0.11 10.99
CA PHE A 5 -15.41 -1.25 10.21
C PHE A 5 -13.91 -1.52 10.41
N LEU A 6 -13.11 -0.44 10.54
CA LEU A 6 -11.68 -0.55 10.84
C LEU A 6 -11.41 -1.11 12.24
N TRP A 7 -12.23 -0.75 13.23
CA TRP A 7 -12.11 -1.28 14.60
C TRP A 7 -12.42 -2.78 14.68
N ILE A 8 -13.45 -3.24 13.96
CA ILE A 8 -13.77 -4.68 13.86
C ILE A 8 -12.65 -5.48 13.19
N LEU A 9 -11.99 -4.92 12.18
CA LEU A 9 -10.81 -5.53 11.57
C LEU A 9 -9.61 -5.56 12.52
N LEU A 10 -9.44 -4.56 13.39
CA LEU A 10 -8.37 -4.47 14.39
C LEU A 10 -8.56 -5.44 15.55
N ASP A 11 -9.77 -5.63 16.06
CA ASP A 11 -10.04 -6.55 17.18
C ASP A 11 -9.82 -8.03 16.79
N ILE A 12 -10.05 -8.37 15.52
CA ILE A 12 -9.73 -9.68 14.96
C ILE A 12 -8.21 -9.96 14.95
N GLN A 13 -7.36 -8.91 14.99
CA GLN A 13 -5.91 -9.03 14.88
C GLN A 13 -5.24 -9.71 16.08
N LEU A 14 -5.88 -9.70 17.26
CA LEU A 14 -5.27 -10.20 18.49
C LEU A 14 -5.39 -11.72 18.67
N LYS A 15 -6.44 -12.36 18.12
CA LYS A 15 -6.73 -13.78 18.45
C LYS A 15 -6.32 -14.78 17.37
N ASN A 16 -6.31 -14.41 16.08
CA ASN A 16 -6.25 -15.38 14.97
C ASN A 16 -5.37 -14.92 13.78
N ARG A 17 -4.05 -14.82 13.97
CA ARG A 17 -3.08 -14.39 12.91
C ARG A 17 -3.22 -15.15 11.57
N LYS A 18 -3.67 -16.41 11.58
CA LYS A 18 -3.93 -17.22 10.36
C LYS A 18 -5.11 -16.72 9.50
N LYS A 19 -6.11 -16.10 10.12
CA LYS A 19 -7.29 -15.57 9.39
C LYS A 19 -6.97 -14.30 8.60
N ILE A 20 -5.94 -13.55 9.00
CA ILE A 20 -5.47 -12.38 8.25
C ILE A 20 -4.83 -12.81 6.94
N PHE A 21 -3.94 -13.81 6.98
CA PHE A 21 -3.37 -14.38 5.75
C PHE A 21 -4.45 -14.93 4.82
N LEU A 22 -5.48 -15.57 5.37
CA LEU A 22 -6.63 -16.05 4.58
C LEU A 22 -7.40 -14.88 3.93
N GLY A 23 -7.62 -13.78 4.64
CA GLY A 23 -8.27 -12.58 4.10
C GLY A 23 -7.48 -11.95 2.95
N PHE A 24 -6.16 -11.79 3.11
CA PHE A 24 -5.30 -11.31 2.03
C PHE A 24 -5.26 -12.29 0.85
N ALA A 25 -5.23 -13.60 1.09
CA ALA A 25 -5.29 -14.62 0.06
C ALA A 25 -6.62 -14.58 -0.72
N ILE A 26 -7.74 -14.34 -0.04
CA ILE A 26 -9.07 -14.18 -0.68
C ILE A 26 -9.09 -12.92 -1.56
N ILE A 27 -8.54 -11.80 -1.10
CA ILE A 27 -8.48 -10.57 -1.91
C ILE A 27 -7.63 -10.80 -3.16
N ILE A 28 -6.45 -11.41 -3.02
CA ILE A 28 -5.57 -11.76 -4.14
C ILE A 28 -6.27 -12.72 -5.12
N PHE A 29 -7.00 -13.71 -4.59
CA PHE A 29 -7.76 -14.67 -5.39
C PHE A 29 -8.92 -14.04 -6.15
N VAL A 30 -9.65 -13.11 -5.54
CA VAL A 30 -10.73 -12.36 -6.20
C VAL A 30 -10.18 -11.49 -7.32
N VAL A 31 -9.03 -10.84 -7.11
CA VAL A 31 -8.35 -10.06 -8.15
C VAL A 31 -7.91 -10.96 -9.30
N LEU A 32 -7.28 -12.11 -9.00
CA LEU A 32 -6.90 -13.10 -10.01
C LEU A 32 -8.12 -13.61 -10.80
N MET A 33 -9.22 -13.93 -10.13
CA MET A 33 -10.44 -14.37 -10.81
C MET A 33 -11.03 -13.28 -11.72
N ALA A 34 -11.00 -12.02 -11.29
CA ALA A 34 -11.43 -10.90 -12.13
C ALA A 34 -10.51 -10.66 -13.35
N PHE A 35 -9.26 -11.13 -13.32
CA PHE A 35 -8.39 -11.18 -14.49
C PHE A 35 -8.79 -12.29 -15.47
N PHE A 36 -9.13 -13.48 -14.97
CA PHE A 36 -9.48 -14.62 -15.82
C PHE A 36 -10.87 -14.50 -16.48
N THR A 37 -11.80 -13.76 -15.89
CA THR A 37 -13.17 -13.59 -16.44
C THR A 37 -13.27 -12.52 -17.53
N GLN A 38 -12.23 -11.71 -17.73
CA GLN A 38 -12.17 -10.77 -18.84
C GLN A 38 -11.74 -11.53 -20.11
N ASN A 39 -12.73 -11.99 -20.90
CA ASN A 39 -12.47 -12.35 -22.29
C ASN A 39 -11.84 -11.13 -22.98
N LEU A 40 -10.62 -11.31 -23.48
CA LEU A 40 -9.75 -10.28 -24.03
C LEU A 40 -10.27 -9.75 -25.39
N ASP A 41 -11.34 -8.95 -25.36
CA ASP A 41 -11.81 -8.19 -26.53
C ASP A 41 -11.34 -6.72 -26.51
N TYR A 42 -10.20 -6.45 -25.85
CA TYR A 42 -9.52 -5.16 -25.93
C TYR A 42 -8.02 -5.36 -26.19
N THR A 43 -7.70 -5.42 -27.48
CA THR A 43 -6.39 -5.12 -28.10
C THR A 43 -5.25 -6.11 -27.82
N ASN A 44 -4.58 -6.52 -28.90
CA ASN A 44 -3.45 -7.47 -28.97
C ASN A 44 -2.18 -7.10 -28.17
N ASN A 45 -2.24 -6.13 -27.23
CA ASN A 45 -1.12 -5.66 -26.40
C ASN A 45 -1.42 -5.65 -24.88
N SER A 46 -2.57 -6.18 -24.43
CA SER A 46 -3.01 -6.20 -23.02
C SER A 46 -2.44 -7.38 -22.22
N GLY A 47 -1.15 -7.67 -22.40
CA GLY A 47 -0.42 -8.67 -21.62
C GLY A 47 0.48 -8.01 -20.59
N PHE A 48 0.77 -8.72 -19.49
CA PHE A 48 1.81 -8.31 -18.54
C PHE A 48 3.10 -8.00 -19.29
N SER A 49 3.62 -6.78 -19.13
CA SER A 49 4.86 -6.38 -19.80
C SER A 49 5.84 -5.72 -18.83
N LEU A 50 7.05 -6.27 -18.80
CA LEU A 50 8.14 -5.77 -17.97
C LEU A 50 8.60 -4.39 -18.44
N GLU A 51 8.58 -4.14 -19.75
CA GLU A 51 8.95 -2.83 -20.32
C GLU A 51 8.05 -1.71 -19.79
N LYS A 52 6.73 -1.93 -19.74
CA LYS A 52 5.79 -0.96 -19.16
C LYS A 52 6.00 -0.82 -17.65
N MET A 53 6.33 -1.90 -16.92
CA MET A 53 6.69 -1.80 -15.50
C MET A 53 7.92 -0.91 -15.28
N PHE A 54 8.99 -1.10 -16.06
CA PHE A 54 10.19 -0.26 -15.97
C PHE A 54 9.91 1.19 -16.36
N PHE A 55 9.08 1.43 -17.37
CA PHE A 55 8.60 2.76 -17.70
C PHE A 55 7.85 3.41 -16.52
N SER A 56 7.01 2.65 -15.83
CA SER A 56 6.28 3.12 -14.64
C SER A 56 7.20 3.52 -13.50
N PHE A 57 8.33 2.83 -13.32
CA PHE A 57 9.31 3.23 -12.32
C PHE A 57 9.89 4.63 -12.60
N ASN A 58 10.11 4.97 -13.87
CA ASN A 58 10.53 6.33 -14.25
C ASN A 58 9.42 7.36 -14.00
N GLU A 59 8.17 7.00 -14.32
CA GLU A 59 7.02 7.89 -14.09
C GLU A 59 6.72 8.13 -12.61
N ILE A 60 7.00 7.17 -11.71
CA ILE A 60 6.93 7.37 -10.26
C ILE A 60 7.91 8.48 -9.83
N SER A 61 9.15 8.46 -10.34
CA SER A 61 10.13 9.51 -10.08
C SER A 61 9.64 10.87 -10.55
N ASN A 62 9.09 10.93 -11.77
CA ASN A 62 8.54 12.17 -12.33
C ASN A 62 7.33 12.70 -11.53
N SER A 63 6.48 11.80 -11.04
CA SER A 63 5.31 12.17 -10.23
C SER A 63 5.70 12.67 -8.85
N LEU A 64 6.69 12.05 -8.20
CA LEU A 64 7.20 12.48 -6.88
C LEU A 64 7.97 13.81 -6.96
N ARG A 65 8.59 14.12 -8.10
CA ARG A 65 9.35 15.37 -8.30
C ARG A 65 8.51 16.62 -8.03
N PHE A 66 7.26 16.63 -8.49
CA PHE A 66 6.35 17.77 -8.28
C PHE A 66 5.79 17.85 -6.87
N ASP A 67 6.05 16.85 -6.03
CA ASP A 67 5.54 16.73 -4.67
C ASP A 67 6.69 16.64 -3.64
N SER A 68 7.61 17.61 -3.71
CA SER A 68 8.84 17.61 -2.89
C SER A 68 8.55 17.63 -1.38
N LEU A 69 7.45 18.26 -0.95
CA LEU A 69 7.00 18.26 0.45
C LEU A 69 6.69 16.85 0.93
N LEU A 70 6.02 16.06 0.10
CA LEU A 70 5.69 14.67 0.40
C LEU A 70 6.97 13.84 0.58
N ILE A 71 7.99 14.03 -0.26
CA ILE A 71 9.29 13.35 -0.11
C ILE A 71 9.98 13.74 1.20
N ILE A 72 10.02 15.03 1.53
CA ILE A 72 10.66 15.55 2.75
C ILE A 72 10.03 14.94 4.01
N VAL A 73 8.72 14.66 4.01
CA VAL A 73 8.03 14.01 5.13
C VAL A 73 8.12 12.49 5.06
N LEU A 74 8.06 11.90 3.87
CA LEU A 74 8.06 10.45 3.67
C LEU A 74 9.39 9.82 4.11
N ILE A 75 10.53 10.40 3.72
CA ILE A 75 11.87 9.90 4.06
C ILE A 75 12.05 9.74 5.58
N PRO A 76 11.85 10.78 6.43
CA PRO A 76 12.03 10.66 7.87
C PRO A 76 11.01 9.70 8.49
N VAL A 77 9.76 9.66 8.01
CA VAL A 77 8.75 8.72 8.53
C VAL A 77 9.13 7.27 8.26
N LEU A 78 9.63 6.95 7.06
CA LEU A 78 10.11 5.61 6.73
C LEU A 78 11.30 5.20 7.61
N VAL A 79 12.29 6.07 7.76
CA VAL A 79 13.49 5.80 8.57
C VAL A 79 13.12 5.63 10.04
N LEU A 80 12.30 6.52 10.60
CA LEU A 80 11.87 6.44 12.00
C LEU A 80 11.04 5.19 12.27
N LEU A 81 10.08 4.85 11.40
CA LEU A 81 9.29 3.61 11.52
C LEU A 81 10.18 2.37 11.47
N TYR A 82 11.16 2.34 10.56
CA TYR A 82 12.10 1.23 10.42
C TYR A 82 12.98 1.08 11.65
N LEU A 83 13.60 2.17 12.14
CA LEU A 83 14.45 2.14 13.34
C LEU A 83 13.67 1.72 14.60
N GLN A 84 12.41 2.13 14.71
CA GLN A 84 11.55 1.77 15.84
C GLN A 84 10.85 0.39 15.68
N SER A 85 11.12 -0.34 14.59
CA SER A 85 10.49 -1.62 14.26
C SER A 85 11.10 -2.83 15.00
N ASN A 86 12.01 -2.61 15.96
CA ASN A 86 12.86 -3.66 16.57
C ASN A 86 12.13 -4.90 17.14
N ASN A 87 10.83 -4.83 17.48
CA ASN A 87 10.06 -5.96 18.00
C ASN A 87 8.73 -6.13 17.26
N PHE A 88 8.77 -6.60 15.99
CA PHE A 88 7.62 -6.95 15.15
C PHE A 88 6.30 -6.25 15.54
N HIS A 89 6.35 -4.93 15.72
CA HIS A 89 5.22 -4.21 16.23
C HIS A 89 4.25 -4.15 15.07
N SER A 90 3.22 -4.98 15.13
CA SER A 90 2.33 -5.26 13.99
C SER A 90 1.84 -3.97 13.33
N ARG A 91 1.64 -2.90 14.11
CA ARG A 91 1.24 -1.57 13.65
C ARG A 91 2.30 -0.87 12.79
N LYS A 92 3.57 -0.83 13.22
CA LYS A 92 4.66 -0.14 12.50
C LYS A 92 4.97 -0.85 11.17
N ILE A 93 5.03 -2.19 11.20
CA ILE A 93 5.22 -3.01 10.00
C ILE A 93 4.05 -2.87 9.04
N PHE A 94 2.81 -2.83 9.56
CA PHE A 94 1.63 -2.62 8.72
C PHE A 94 1.68 -1.28 7.99
N VAL A 95 2.09 -0.19 8.65
CA VAL A 95 2.24 1.11 7.99
C VAL A 95 3.37 1.10 6.97
N LEU A 96 4.53 0.54 7.29
CA LEU A 96 5.63 0.39 6.32
C LEU A 96 5.18 -0.38 5.07
N PHE A 97 4.45 -1.49 5.26
CA PHE A 97 3.94 -2.29 4.16
C PHE A 97 2.84 -1.56 3.38
N GLY A 98 1.98 -0.79 4.06
CA GLY A 98 0.98 0.06 3.43
C GLY A 98 1.62 1.10 2.50
N ILE A 99 2.65 1.82 2.98
CA ILE A 99 3.40 2.78 2.17
C ILE A 99 4.01 2.06 0.96
N PHE A 100 4.68 0.92 1.16
CA PHE A 100 5.30 0.16 0.08
C PHE A 100 4.29 -0.31 -0.98
N ILE A 101 3.15 -0.88 -0.57
CA ILE A 101 2.09 -1.32 -1.50
C ILE A 101 1.55 -0.12 -2.30
N THR A 102 1.32 1.03 -1.66
CA THR A 102 0.80 2.20 -2.38
C THR A 102 1.76 2.71 -3.45
N MET A 103 3.08 2.63 -3.21
CA MET A 103 4.09 2.98 -4.21
C MET A 103 4.17 1.94 -5.33
N ILE A 104 4.21 0.64 -5.00
CA ILE A 104 4.36 -0.43 -6.00
C ILE A 104 3.09 -0.63 -6.83
N SER A 105 1.93 -0.23 -6.31
CA SER A 105 0.64 -0.36 -7.00
C SER A 105 0.64 0.34 -8.36
N GLN A 106 1.39 1.45 -8.51
CA GLN A 106 1.50 2.15 -9.79
C GLN A 106 2.19 1.29 -10.85
N VAL A 107 3.31 0.66 -10.47
CA VAL A 107 4.07 -0.24 -11.35
C VAL A 107 3.22 -1.44 -11.75
N LEU A 108 2.49 -2.04 -10.79
CA LEU A 108 1.61 -3.17 -11.08
C LEU A 108 0.47 -2.78 -12.02
N LEU A 109 -0.24 -1.68 -11.74
CA LEU A 109 -1.41 -1.31 -12.53
C LEU A 109 -1.04 -0.92 -13.96
N TYR A 110 0.03 -0.16 -14.15
CA TYR A 110 0.45 0.21 -15.50
C TYR A 110 1.08 -0.98 -16.25
N GLY A 111 1.80 -1.86 -15.56
CA GLY A 111 2.37 -3.07 -16.18
C GLY A 111 1.34 -4.12 -16.60
N ILE A 112 0.13 -4.09 -16.03
CA ILE A 112 -0.91 -5.11 -16.26
C ILE A 112 -2.09 -4.56 -17.09
N ILE A 113 -2.55 -3.33 -16.84
CA ILE A 113 -3.78 -2.79 -17.43
C ILE A 113 -3.61 -1.42 -18.11
N ASP A 114 -2.37 -0.99 -18.39
CA ASP A 114 -2.03 0.27 -19.08
C ASP A 114 -2.74 1.52 -18.53
N MET A 115 -3.16 1.48 -17.26
CA MET A 115 -3.88 2.60 -16.65
C MET A 115 -2.91 3.73 -16.32
N THR A 116 -3.18 4.90 -16.89
CA THR A 116 -2.41 6.13 -16.65
C THR A 116 -2.48 6.60 -15.21
N ILE A 117 -1.41 7.23 -14.75
CA ILE A 117 -1.23 7.73 -13.39
C ILE A 117 -2.22 8.87 -13.13
N GLN A 118 -3.05 8.71 -12.09
CA GLN A 118 -4.08 9.68 -11.73
C GLN A 118 -3.80 10.31 -10.35
N PRO A 119 -4.09 11.60 -10.16
CA PRO A 119 -3.62 12.37 -9.01
C PRO A 119 -4.19 11.90 -7.65
N TYR A 120 -5.38 11.30 -7.60
CA TYR A 120 -5.99 10.81 -6.35
C TYR A 120 -5.24 9.64 -5.69
N ARG A 121 -4.27 9.03 -6.38
CA ARG A 121 -3.52 7.86 -5.89
C ARG A 121 -2.53 8.19 -4.77
N PHE A 122 -2.23 9.47 -4.54
CA PHE A 122 -1.44 9.91 -3.39
C PHE A 122 -2.24 9.96 -2.10
N VAL A 123 -3.58 9.93 -2.15
CA VAL A 123 -4.43 10.00 -0.96
C VAL A 123 -4.14 8.84 0.01
N PRO A 124 -4.09 7.56 -0.42
CA PRO A 124 -3.70 6.46 0.46
C PRO A 124 -2.29 6.64 1.06
N LEU A 125 -1.34 7.14 0.28
CA LEU A 125 0.04 7.35 0.73
C LEU A 125 0.12 8.43 1.81
N ILE A 126 -0.58 9.56 1.62
CA ILE A 126 -0.70 10.63 2.62
C ILE A 126 -1.36 10.11 3.90
N VAL A 127 -2.39 9.27 3.78
CA VAL A 127 -3.04 8.64 4.94
C VAL A 127 -2.06 7.75 5.71
N PHE A 128 -1.29 6.89 5.03
CA PHE A 128 -0.30 6.05 5.70
C PHE A 128 0.85 6.85 6.33
N ILE A 129 1.32 7.92 5.68
CA ILE A 129 2.30 8.84 6.27
C ILE A 129 1.74 9.44 7.56
N SER A 130 0.49 9.91 7.54
CA SER A 130 -0.17 10.52 8.70
C SER A 130 -0.31 9.53 9.86
N ILE A 131 -0.70 8.28 9.57
CA ILE A 131 -0.77 7.20 10.57
C ILE A 131 0.63 6.88 11.10
N GLY A 132 1.64 6.83 10.23
CA GLY A 132 3.04 6.60 10.60
C GLY A 132 3.55 7.65 11.57
N PHE A 133 3.29 8.92 11.26
CA PHE A 133 3.61 10.04 12.16
C PHE A 133 2.92 9.87 13.52
N GLY A 134 1.62 9.55 13.53
CA GLY A 134 0.88 9.26 14.76
C GLY A 134 1.47 8.11 15.58
N ILE A 135 1.95 7.04 14.95
CA ILE A 135 2.55 5.89 15.64
C ILE A 135 3.94 6.22 16.18
N ILE A 136 4.77 6.98 15.44
CA ILE A 136 6.12 7.38 15.87
C ILE A 136 6.06 8.20 17.17
N PHE A 137 5.10 9.12 17.26
CA PHE A 137 4.94 10.02 18.41
C PHE A 137 3.92 9.54 19.45
N SER A 138 3.25 8.41 19.21
CA SER A 138 2.35 7.81 20.19
C SER A 138 3.18 7.32 21.38
N LYS A 139 2.88 7.85 22.57
CA LYS A 139 3.41 7.29 23.81
C LYS A 139 2.95 5.84 23.89
N GLU A 140 3.86 4.90 24.07
CA GLU A 140 3.51 3.57 24.58
C GLU A 140 2.99 3.78 26.00
N SER A 141 1.73 4.17 26.14
CA SER A 141 1.05 4.06 27.43
C SER A 141 1.01 2.56 27.71
N ASP A 142 1.73 2.14 28.74
CA ASP A 142 1.74 0.79 29.29
C ASP A 142 0.31 0.25 29.40
N ILE A 143 -0.15 -0.45 28.37
CA ILE A 143 -1.26 -1.39 28.51
C ILE A 143 -0.58 -2.68 28.95
N LYS A 144 -0.39 -2.76 30.28
CA LYS A 144 -0.14 -4.02 30.99
C LYS A 144 -1.31 -4.97 30.79
#